data_AF-A0A970UJK9-F1
#
_entry.id   AF-A0A970UJK9-F1
#
_cell.length_a   1.000
_cell.length_b   1.000
_cell.length_c   1.000
_cell.angle_alpha   90.00
_cell.angle_beta   90.00
_cell.angle_gamma   90.00
#
_symmetry.space_group_name_H-M   'P 1'
#
loop_
_entity.id
_entity.type
_entity.pdbx_description
1 polymer ?
#
loop_
_entity_poly.entity_id
_entity_poly.type
_entity_poly.pdbx_seq_one_letter_code
_entity_poly.pdbx_strand_id
1 'polypeptide(L)'
;MKVKANALRITTEAGLKTSGFFRKVFRTLPFVFAAAALLGIILSSIQISLLTEPQYDQFAAERWEGDTGKSYRQVSVISRGQHRTDGAPPLFLDAGSSLNKNSVIEIRGALDTLISASAIQGDRTIQPTIPAEPSDIRTWVDAYYSEARMSIRAIVNETEMSETVNSEVTGVAGNYYLFHPRRILSGSFLSEERFDPQSIVLNEQLAWLLFKSNDIEGRTVLIGSRKYNVVGVVAEPDAKIDIAAGFDSPRAYIYFDELAFIGASPSDNGSFTDRENFDFMPGKGEGEITADSLLVFCYEAVLPDPIDGIALNDLKDALTTYSPNDENFYFVDHTGRFGVISLAKHFFSNDEDLILRSKYAYPPSEISAQITEKHLTSWWIVLLIATLFAIISALASVLTILRLRSDSSKSGNPDLTVTEEESQPTIAKGSVPNIRRV
;
A
#
# COMPACT_ATOMS: atom_id res chain seq x y z
N MET A 1 46.98 17.64 61.12
CA MET A 1 45.93 18.54 60.57
C MET A 1 45.99 18.78 59.06
N LYS A 2 47.14 18.66 58.37
CA LYS A 2 47.25 18.87 56.90
C LYS A 2 46.69 17.76 56.00
N VAL A 3 46.57 16.52 56.47
CA VAL A 3 46.14 15.37 55.63
C VAL A 3 44.62 15.35 55.38
N LYS A 4 43.80 15.76 56.36
CA LYS A 4 42.33 15.85 56.19
C LYS A 4 41.90 16.97 55.24
N ALA A 5 42.64 18.07 55.17
CA ALA A 5 42.33 19.20 54.28
C ALA A 5 42.56 18.90 52.79
N ASN A 6 43.61 18.11 52.46
CA ASN A 6 43.85 17.68 51.08
C ASN A 6 42.84 16.61 50.61
N ALA A 7 42.44 15.68 51.47
CA ALA A 7 41.40 14.70 51.12
C ALA A 7 40.04 15.34 50.87
N LEU A 8 39.68 16.38 51.64
CA LEU A 8 38.43 17.13 51.44
C LEU A 8 38.45 17.99 50.15
N ARG A 9 39.62 18.53 49.78
CA ARG A 9 39.81 19.32 48.53
C ARG A 9 39.74 18.46 47.28
N ILE A 10 40.34 17.26 47.30
CA ILE A 10 40.34 16.34 46.15
C ILE A 10 38.93 15.78 45.89
N THR A 11 38.16 15.49 46.94
CA THR A 11 36.76 15.05 46.80
C THR A 11 35.82 16.17 46.33
N THR A 12 36.04 17.42 46.75
CA THR A 12 35.25 18.56 46.25
C THR A 12 35.60 18.95 44.81
N GLU A 13 36.86 18.91 44.40
CA GLU A 13 37.25 19.15 43.00
C GLU A 13 36.76 18.05 42.04
N ALA A 14 36.76 16.78 42.48
CA ALA A 14 36.20 15.67 41.72
C ALA A 14 34.66 15.76 41.58
N GLY A 15 33.96 16.21 42.63
CA GLY A 15 32.51 16.48 42.63
C GLY A 15 32.12 17.70 41.78
N LEU A 16 32.95 18.75 41.74
CA LEU A 16 32.72 19.92 40.88
C LEU A 16 32.95 19.61 39.40
N LYS A 17 33.99 18.83 39.05
CA LYS A 17 34.25 18.41 37.66
C LYS A 17 33.15 17.48 37.12
N THR A 18 32.67 16.55 37.94
CA THR A 18 31.56 15.67 37.56
C THR A 18 30.26 16.45 37.39
N SER A 19 29.93 17.39 38.28
CA SER A 19 28.73 18.23 38.12
C SER A 19 28.78 19.14 36.88
N GLY A 20 29.96 19.70 36.55
CA GLY A 20 30.17 20.49 35.33
C GLY A 20 30.04 19.65 34.04
N PHE A 21 30.52 18.41 34.06
CA PHE A 21 30.36 17.46 32.96
C PHE A 21 28.89 17.08 32.74
N PHE A 22 28.16 16.67 33.79
CA PHE A 22 26.74 16.34 33.69
C PHE A 22 25.89 17.52 33.23
N ARG A 23 26.20 18.74 33.68
CA ARG A 23 25.50 19.97 33.26
C ARG A 23 25.75 20.31 31.78
N LYS A 24 26.94 19.99 31.25
CA LYS A 24 27.27 20.14 29.83
C LYS A 24 26.58 19.08 28.97
N VAL A 25 26.57 17.82 29.43
CA VAL A 25 25.89 16.69 28.76
C VAL A 25 24.38 16.93 28.68
N PHE A 26 23.73 17.34 29.77
CA PHE A 26 22.29 17.66 29.78
C PHE A 26 21.92 18.83 28.86
N ARG A 27 22.85 19.77 28.61
CA ARG A 27 22.63 20.86 27.64
C ARG A 27 22.76 20.41 26.19
N THR A 28 23.57 19.39 25.90
CA THR A 28 23.78 18.89 24.52
C THR A 28 22.82 17.78 24.14
N LEU A 29 22.29 17.04 25.11
CA LEU A 29 21.39 15.90 24.93
C LEU A 29 20.16 16.21 24.05
N PRO A 30 19.44 17.34 24.24
CA PRO A 30 18.30 17.68 23.38
C PRO A 30 18.70 17.78 21.91
N PHE A 31 19.82 18.45 21.61
CA PHE A 31 20.29 18.61 20.23
C PHE A 31 20.71 17.29 19.58
N VAL A 32 21.29 16.36 20.35
CA VAL A 32 21.61 15.01 19.86
C VAL A 32 20.34 14.22 19.56
N PHE A 33 19.33 14.28 20.43
CA PHE A 33 18.04 13.65 20.17
C PHE A 33 17.29 14.29 19.00
N ALA A 34 17.39 15.61 18.82
CA ALA A 34 16.83 16.29 17.66
C ALA A 34 17.47 15.80 16.35
N ALA A 35 18.80 15.65 16.33
CA ALA A 35 19.51 15.14 15.16
C ALA A 35 19.14 13.68 14.85
N ALA A 36 19.06 12.82 15.87
CA ALA A 36 18.63 11.43 15.70
C ALA A 36 17.16 11.32 15.24
N ALA A 37 16.27 12.15 15.79
CA ALA A 37 14.88 12.22 15.37
C ALA A 37 14.74 12.67 13.92
N LEU A 38 15.50 13.69 13.51
CA LEU A 38 15.51 14.18 12.12
C LEU A 38 16.02 13.11 11.16
N LEU A 39 17.07 12.37 11.53
CA LEU A 39 17.56 11.24 10.73
C LEU A 39 16.49 10.14 10.61
N GLY A 40 15.81 9.80 11.71
CA GLY A 40 14.72 8.83 11.72
C GLY A 40 13.56 9.24 10.81
N ILE A 41 13.16 10.52 10.85
CA ILE A 41 12.12 11.07 9.97
C ILE A 41 12.53 10.93 8.51
N ILE A 42 13.74 11.39 8.15
CA ILE A 42 14.24 11.34 6.77
C ILE A 42 14.30 9.89 6.27
N LEU A 43 14.89 8.99 7.07
CA LEU A 43 15.02 7.59 6.69
C LEU A 43 13.66 6.94 6.50
N SER A 44 12.73 7.11 7.45
CA SER A 44 11.37 6.57 7.33
C SER A 44 10.64 7.12 6.11
N SER A 45 10.70 8.43 5.86
CA SER A 45 10.04 9.03 4.69
C SER A 45 10.56 8.45 3.38
N ILE A 46 11.89 8.32 3.23
CA ILE A 46 12.50 7.69 2.05
C ILE A 46 12.02 6.25 1.89
N GLN A 47 12.03 5.47 2.97
CA GLN A 47 11.63 4.07 2.90
C GLN A 47 10.15 3.89 2.60
N ILE A 48 9.28 4.75 3.13
CA ILE A 48 7.85 4.77 2.81
C ILE A 48 7.67 5.03 1.31
N SER A 49 8.32 6.05 0.74
CA SER A 49 8.26 6.32 -0.70
C SER A 49 8.78 5.15 -1.54
N LEU A 50 9.95 4.60 -1.23
CA LEU A 50 10.55 3.48 -1.96
C LEU A 50 9.70 2.20 -1.96
N LEU A 51 8.90 2.00 -0.92
CA LEU A 51 7.99 0.86 -0.81
C LEU A 51 6.65 1.11 -1.50
N THR A 52 6.20 2.37 -1.54
CA THR A 52 4.87 2.74 -2.04
C THR A 52 4.89 2.95 -3.55
N GLU A 53 5.93 3.61 -4.09
CA GLU A 53 6.03 3.96 -5.52
C GLU A 53 5.92 2.74 -6.47
N PRO A 54 6.51 1.57 -6.18
CA PRO A 54 6.39 0.40 -7.05
C PRO A 54 5.01 -0.25 -7.08
N GLN A 55 4.12 0.06 -6.13
CA GLN A 55 2.80 -0.58 -5.98
C GLN A 55 1.77 -0.03 -6.98
N TYR A 56 2.13 0.02 -8.26
CA TYR A 56 1.35 0.71 -9.29
C TYR A 56 -0.05 0.12 -9.49
N ASP A 57 -0.24 -1.17 -9.20
CA ASP A 57 -1.55 -1.85 -9.28
C ASP A 57 -2.57 -1.31 -8.26
N GLN A 58 -2.13 -0.58 -7.22
CA GLN A 58 -2.98 -0.05 -6.15
C GLN A 58 -3.48 1.38 -6.39
N PHE A 59 -3.13 1.98 -7.54
CA PHE A 59 -3.36 3.40 -7.83
C PHE A 59 -4.23 3.63 -9.09
N ALA A 60 -5.12 2.69 -9.41
CA ALA A 60 -6.01 2.81 -10.56
C ALA A 60 -6.99 3.98 -10.42
N ALA A 61 -7.48 4.23 -9.19
CA ALA A 61 -8.37 5.35 -8.90
C ALA A 61 -7.72 6.71 -9.20
N GLU A 62 -6.46 6.87 -8.80
CA GLU A 62 -5.68 8.10 -9.02
C GLU A 62 -5.40 8.31 -10.51
N ARG A 63 -5.10 7.23 -11.25
CA ARG A 63 -4.94 7.28 -12.71
C ARG A 63 -6.24 7.65 -13.43
N TRP A 64 -7.37 7.17 -12.93
CA TRP A 64 -8.69 7.42 -13.51
C TRP A 64 -9.20 8.84 -13.20
N GLU A 65 -8.98 9.32 -11.98
CA GLU A 65 -9.36 10.67 -11.55
C GLU A 65 -8.71 11.74 -12.44
N GLY A 66 -7.43 11.59 -12.78
CA GLY A 66 -6.69 12.55 -13.59
C GLY A 66 -6.85 13.99 -13.06
N ASP A 67 -7.23 14.92 -13.93
CA ASP A 67 -7.51 16.33 -13.58
C ASP A 67 -9.01 16.63 -13.46
N THR A 68 -9.87 15.61 -13.30
CA THR A 68 -11.34 15.78 -13.33
C THR A 68 -11.90 16.48 -12.08
N GLY A 69 -11.12 16.54 -10.99
CA GLY A 69 -11.54 17.10 -9.71
C GLY A 69 -12.64 16.31 -9.00
N LYS A 70 -12.89 15.07 -9.43
CA LYS A 70 -13.85 14.15 -8.82
C LYS A 70 -13.10 13.07 -8.05
N SER A 71 -13.54 12.80 -6.83
CA SER A 71 -12.99 11.70 -6.03
C SER A 71 -13.44 10.34 -6.56
N TYR A 72 -12.49 9.42 -6.67
CA TYR A 72 -12.70 8.04 -7.09
C TYR A 72 -12.05 7.06 -6.11
N ARG A 73 -12.63 5.86 -6.01
CA ARG A 73 -12.10 4.77 -5.20
C ARG A 73 -11.91 3.51 -6.02
N GLN A 74 -10.74 2.88 -5.87
CA GLN A 74 -10.46 1.56 -6.41
C GLN A 74 -10.84 0.51 -5.36
N VAL A 75 -11.71 -0.41 -5.75
CA VAL A 75 -12.20 -1.49 -4.91
C VAL A 75 -12.08 -2.81 -5.65
N SER A 76 -11.94 -3.89 -4.90
CA SER A 76 -11.98 -5.23 -5.47
C SER A 76 -12.75 -6.21 -4.59
N VAL A 77 -13.20 -7.30 -5.21
CA VAL A 77 -13.76 -8.46 -4.53
C VAL A 77 -13.07 -9.71 -5.03
N ILE A 78 -12.51 -10.47 -4.08
CA ILE A 78 -11.88 -11.76 -4.31
C ILE A 78 -12.89 -12.83 -3.90
N SER A 79 -13.13 -13.78 -4.80
CA SER A 79 -14.11 -14.85 -4.61
C SER A 79 -13.44 -16.22 -4.55
N ARG A 80 -14.13 -17.20 -3.96
CA ARG A 80 -13.64 -18.58 -3.87
C ARG A 80 -14.16 -19.38 -5.05
N GLY A 81 -13.40 -20.38 -5.48
CA GLY A 81 -13.83 -21.30 -6.51
C GLY A 81 -13.24 -22.69 -6.36
N GLN A 82 -13.69 -23.58 -7.23
CA GLN A 82 -13.17 -24.93 -7.32
C GLN A 82 -11.87 -24.92 -8.13
N HIS A 83 -10.73 -24.86 -7.45
CA HIS A 83 -9.43 -25.03 -8.08
C HIS A 83 -9.22 -26.46 -8.54
N ARG A 84 -8.48 -26.63 -9.64
CA ARG A 84 -8.20 -27.96 -10.22
C ARG A 84 -6.71 -28.29 -10.10
N THR A 85 -6.40 -29.55 -9.83
CA THR A 85 -5.02 -30.05 -9.67
C THR A 85 -4.23 -30.07 -10.97
N ASP A 86 -4.93 -30.09 -12.10
CA ASP A 86 -4.34 -30.16 -13.44
C ASP A 86 -3.95 -28.78 -13.99
N GLY A 87 -4.10 -27.72 -13.20
CA GLY A 87 -3.79 -26.36 -13.60
C GLY A 87 -4.87 -25.71 -14.47
N ALA A 88 -5.92 -26.43 -14.87
CA ALA A 88 -6.99 -25.83 -15.64
C ALA A 88 -7.72 -24.71 -14.84
N PRO A 89 -8.40 -23.79 -15.53
CA PRO A 89 -9.08 -22.66 -14.89
C PRO A 89 -10.03 -23.12 -13.77
N PRO A 90 -10.08 -22.40 -12.64
CA PRO A 90 -10.98 -22.71 -11.56
C PRO A 90 -12.43 -22.50 -11.97
N LEU A 91 -13.31 -23.30 -11.38
CA LEU A 91 -14.73 -23.28 -11.69
C LEU A 91 -15.52 -22.56 -10.60
N PHE A 92 -16.62 -21.93 -11.03
CA PHE A 92 -17.61 -21.34 -10.15
C PHE A 92 -18.24 -22.40 -9.23
N LEU A 93 -18.41 -22.08 -7.95
CA LEU A 93 -19.02 -22.97 -6.96
C LEU A 93 -20.52 -22.71 -6.84
N ASP A 94 -20.87 -21.56 -6.25
CA ASP A 94 -22.22 -21.13 -5.97
C ASP A 94 -22.24 -19.61 -5.84
N ALA A 95 -23.40 -19.00 -6.05
CA ALA A 95 -23.54 -17.53 -6.07
C ALA A 95 -23.30 -16.90 -4.69
N GLY A 96 -23.35 -17.68 -3.61
CA GLY A 96 -23.12 -17.21 -2.25
C GLY A 96 -21.65 -16.96 -1.95
N SER A 97 -20.71 -17.67 -2.60
CA SER A 97 -19.26 -17.62 -2.27
C SER A 97 -18.32 -17.41 -3.46
N SER A 98 -18.86 -17.41 -4.66
CA SER A 98 -18.13 -17.43 -5.92
C SER A 98 -18.72 -16.41 -6.89
N LEU A 99 -17.90 -15.88 -7.79
CA LEU A 99 -18.35 -15.02 -8.87
C LEU A 99 -18.15 -15.74 -10.21
N ASN A 100 -19.06 -15.53 -11.14
CA ASN A 100 -18.88 -15.89 -12.54
C ASN A 100 -19.27 -14.71 -13.45
N LYS A 101 -19.29 -14.96 -14.76
CA LYS A 101 -19.67 -13.94 -15.74
C LYS A 101 -21.07 -13.36 -15.52
N ASN A 102 -22.03 -14.17 -15.08
CA ASN A 102 -23.38 -13.69 -14.76
C ASN A 102 -23.39 -12.77 -13.54
N SER A 103 -22.62 -13.11 -12.49
CA SER A 103 -22.44 -12.23 -11.33
C SER A 103 -21.89 -10.86 -11.74
N VAL A 104 -20.93 -10.82 -12.68
CA VAL A 104 -20.39 -9.55 -13.20
C VAL A 104 -21.46 -8.71 -13.93
N ILE A 105 -22.34 -9.34 -14.71
CA ILE A 105 -23.45 -8.65 -15.38
C ILE A 105 -24.42 -8.04 -14.35
N GLU A 106 -24.74 -8.79 -13.29
CA GLU A 106 -25.59 -8.32 -12.19
C GLU A 106 -24.95 -7.14 -11.43
N ILE A 107 -23.66 -7.26 -11.07
CA ILE A 107 -22.90 -6.20 -10.40
C ILE A 107 -22.93 -4.92 -11.26
N ARG A 108 -22.64 -5.04 -12.56
CA ARG A 108 -22.64 -3.90 -13.48
C ARG A 108 -24.00 -3.20 -13.53
N GLY A 109 -25.09 -3.95 -13.69
CA GLY A 109 -26.43 -3.38 -13.73
C GLY A 109 -26.84 -2.71 -12.41
N ALA A 110 -26.45 -3.29 -11.27
CA ALA A 110 -26.70 -2.71 -9.96
C ALA A 110 -25.89 -1.43 -9.74
N LEU A 111 -24.59 -1.42 -10.07
CA LEU A 111 -23.74 -0.24 -9.97
C LEU A 111 -24.21 0.89 -10.88
N ASP A 112 -24.59 0.61 -12.12
CA ASP A 112 -25.17 1.61 -13.02
C ASP A 112 -26.41 2.27 -12.42
N THR A 113 -27.26 1.49 -11.75
CA THR A 113 -28.45 1.98 -11.06
C THR A 113 -28.09 2.86 -9.85
N LEU A 114 -27.18 2.41 -9.00
CA LEU A 114 -26.75 3.12 -7.79
C LEU A 114 -26.05 4.44 -8.15
N ILE A 115 -25.11 4.42 -9.09
CA ILE A 115 -24.33 5.60 -9.50
C ILE A 115 -25.23 6.64 -10.18
N SER A 116 -26.17 6.20 -11.02
CA SER A 116 -27.14 7.09 -11.66
C SER A 116 -28.06 7.76 -10.65
N ALA A 117 -28.47 7.06 -9.58
CA ALA A 117 -29.26 7.63 -8.50
C ALA A 117 -28.47 8.67 -7.69
N SER A 118 -27.19 8.39 -7.39
CA SER A 118 -26.28 9.29 -6.68
C SER A 118 -25.98 10.57 -7.46
N ALA A 119 -25.85 10.49 -8.79
CA ALA A 119 -25.66 11.65 -9.66
C ALA A 119 -26.85 12.64 -9.60
N ILE A 120 -28.08 12.14 -9.40
CA ILE A 120 -29.29 12.97 -9.28
C ILE A 120 -29.39 13.66 -7.90
N GLN A 121 -28.77 13.09 -6.86
CA GLN A 121 -28.76 13.69 -5.52
C GLN A 121 -27.66 14.74 -5.29
N GLY A 122 -26.53 14.63 -6.01
CA GLY A 122 -25.37 15.51 -5.85
C GLY A 122 -25.54 16.94 -6.39
N ASP A 123 -26.51 17.19 -7.27
CA ASP A 123 -26.74 18.50 -7.89
C ASP A 123 -28.10 19.11 -7.51
N ARG A 124 -28.23 19.56 -6.25
CA ARG A 124 -29.36 20.41 -5.81
C ARG A 124 -28.99 21.89 -5.69
N THR A 125 -27.87 22.32 -6.26
CA THR A 125 -27.47 23.74 -6.25
C THR A 125 -27.47 24.42 -7.61
N ILE A 126 -27.70 23.69 -8.70
CA ILE A 126 -27.89 24.28 -10.03
C ILE A 126 -29.24 23.82 -10.59
N GLN A 127 -30.14 24.79 -10.85
CA GLN A 127 -31.34 24.51 -11.64
C GLN A 127 -30.90 24.07 -13.05
N PRO A 128 -31.36 22.91 -13.56
CA PRO A 128 -30.99 22.48 -14.91
C PRO A 128 -31.69 23.40 -15.92
N THR A 129 -30.94 24.34 -16.51
CA THR A 129 -31.44 25.21 -17.59
C THR A 129 -31.18 24.59 -18.97
N ILE A 130 -30.56 23.41 -19.06
CA ILE A 130 -30.32 22.71 -20.32
C ILE A 130 -30.58 21.21 -20.08
N PRO A 131 -31.32 20.52 -20.96
CA PRO A 131 -31.40 19.06 -20.92
C PRO A 131 -29.99 18.50 -21.01
N ALA A 132 -29.59 17.68 -20.04
CA ALA A 132 -28.34 16.94 -20.12
C ALA A 132 -28.41 16.04 -21.36
N GLU A 133 -27.61 16.35 -22.37
CA GLU A 133 -27.31 15.40 -23.45
C GLU A 133 -26.79 14.11 -22.78
N PRO A 134 -27.24 12.91 -23.19
CA PRO A 134 -26.70 11.67 -22.68
C PRO A 134 -25.23 11.59 -23.10
N SER A 135 -24.33 12.00 -22.21
CA SER A 135 -22.91 11.79 -22.42
C SER A 135 -22.67 10.30 -22.27
N ASP A 136 -22.31 9.64 -23.37
CA ASP A 136 -21.85 8.24 -23.47
C ASP A 136 -20.50 8.02 -22.73
N ILE A 137 -20.22 8.83 -21.71
CA ILE A 137 -19.00 8.81 -20.91
C ILE A 137 -19.28 7.88 -19.74
N ARG A 138 -18.72 6.67 -19.81
CA ARG A 138 -18.71 5.72 -18.69
C ARG A 138 -18.11 6.42 -17.46
N THR A 139 -18.92 6.64 -16.41
CA THR A 139 -18.52 7.40 -15.22
C THR A 139 -17.65 6.62 -14.25
N TRP A 140 -17.55 5.31 -14.47
CA TRP A 140 -16.86 4.32 -13.68
C TRP A 140 -16.29 3.24 -14.62
N VAL A 141 -15.38 2.41 -14.14
CA VAL A 141 -14.73 1.38 -14.97
C VAL A 141 -14.45 0.14 -14.14
N ASP A 142 -14.47 -1.02 -14.78
CA ASP A 142 -14.18 -2.29 -14.14
C ASP A 142 -13.32 -3.21 -14.99
N ALA A 143 -12.79 -4.21 -14.30
CA ALA A 143 -12.11 -5.34 -14.89
C ALA A 143 -12.40 -6.59 -14.06
N TYR A 144 -12.23 -7.75 -14.67
CA TYR A 144 -12.27 -9.00 -13.94
C TYR A 144 -11.37 -10.02 -14.62
N TYR A 145 -10.91 -10.98 -13.82
CA TYR A 145 -10.02 -12.01 -14.34
C TYR A 145 -10.10 -13.30 -13.55
N SER A 146 -9.50 -14.33 -14.14
CA SER A 146 -9.21 -15.60 -13.50
C SER A 146 -7.87 -16.13 -13.99
N GLU A 147 -7.34 -17.13 -13.30
CA GLU A 147 -6.01 -17.65 -13.53
C GLU A 147 -6.05 -19.15 -13.81
N ALA A 148 -5.14 -19.60 -14.67
CA ALA A 148 -4.91 -21.00 -14.97
C ALA A 148 -3.40 -21.24 -15.13
N ARG A 149 -3.00 -22.49 -15.07
CA ARG A 149 -1.64 -22.97 -15.27
C ARG A 149 -1.62 -23.89 -16.46
N MET A 150 -0.96 -23.45 -17.53
CA MET A 150 -0.95 -24.16 -18.80
C MET A 150 0.48 -24.30 -19.34
N SER A 151 0.68 -25.33 -20.16
CA SER A 151 1.88 -25.42 -20.98
C SER A 151 1.66 -24.69 -22.30
N ILE A 152 2.57 -23.78 -22.64
CA ILE A 152 2.55 -22.99 -23.87
C ILE A 152 3.70 -23.42 -24.76
N ARG A 153 3.46 -23.55 -26.06
CA ARG A 153 4.51 -23.85 -27.05
C ARG A 153 4.47 -22.90 -28.23
N ALA A 154 5.64 -22.63 -28.80
CA ALA A 154 5.77 -21.76 -29.96
C ALA A 154 5.45 -22.49 -31.27
N ILE A 155 4.92 -21.75 -32.24
CA ILE A 155 4.88 -22.16 -33.64
C ILE A 155 5.87 -21.29 -34.40
N VAL A 156 6.90 -21.92 -34.99
CA VAL A 156 7.97 -21.23 -35.74
C VAL A 156 7.99 -21.79 -37.15
N ASN A 157 7.87 -20.93 -38.15
CA ASN A 157 7.82 -21.31 -39.57
C ASN A 157 6.77 -22.42 -39.83
N GLU A 158 5.55 -22.22 -39.33
CA GLU A 158 4.41 -23.15 -39.43
C GLU A 158 4.64 -24.53 -38.77
N THR A 159 5.75 -24.72 -38.06
CA THR A 159 6.08 -25.96 -37.35
C THR A 159 5.86 -25.76 -35.85
N GLU A 160 5.12 -26.69 -35.23
CA GLU A 160 4.96 -26.72 -33.78
C GLU A 160 6.27 -27.16 -33.11
N MET A 161 6.77 -26.33 -32.19
CA MET A 161 7.94 -26.67 -31.40
C MET A 161 7.60 -27.75 -30.37
N SER A 162 8.53 -28.68 -30.14
CA SER A 162 8.37 -29.73 -29.12
C SER A 162 8.60 -29.21 -27.69
N GLU A 163 9.33 -28.10 -27.53
CA GLU A 163 9.57 -27.48 -26.23
C GLU A 163 8.30 -26.78 -25.75
N THR A 164 7.88 -27.12 -24.54
CA THR A 164 6.76 -26.48 -23.84
C THR A 164 7.28 -25.72 -22.63
N VAL A 165 6.64 -24.60 -22.32
CA VAL A 165 6.94 -23.78 -21.15
C VAL A 165 5.70 -23.77 -20.27
N ASN A 166 5.85 -24.21 -19.01
CA ASN A 166 4.79 -24.07 -18.02
C ASN A 166 4.63 -22.60 -17.67
N SER A 167 3.40 -22.10 -17.71
CA SER A 167 3.10 -20.67 -17.59
C SER A 167 1.82 -20.44 -16.80
N GLU A 168 1.80 -19.34 -16.06
CA GLU A 168 0.58 -18.77 -15.50
C GLU A 168 -0.17 -18.05 -16.64
N VAL A 169 -1.44 -18.38 -16.84
CA VAL A 169 -2.32 -17.82 -17.86
C VAL A 169 -3.42 -17.04 -17.17
N THR A 170 -3.41 -15.72 -17.33
CA THR A 170 -4.43 -14.84 -16.77
C THR A 170 -5.46 -14.52 -17.86
N GLY A 171 -6.70 -14.96 -17.67
CA GLY A 171 -7.82 -14.61 -18.55
C GLY A 171 -8.48 -13.33 -18.08
N VAL A 172 -8.40 -12.26 -18.88
CA VAL A 172 -8.81 -10.90 -18.49
C VAL A 172 -10.01 -10.40 -19.28
N ALA A 173 -10.80 -9.51 -18.67
CA ALA A 173 -11.90 -8.81 -19.31
C ALA A 173 -12.11 -7.43 -18.67
N GLY A 174 -12.84 -6.55 -19.37
CA GLY A 174 -12.92 -5.13 -18.99
C GLY A 174 -11.60 -4.41 -19.20
N ASN A 175 -11.40 -3.29 -18.51
CA ASN A 175 -10.19 -2.48 -18.64
C ASN A 175 -9.08 -2.96 -17.70
N TYR A 176 -8.66 -4.22 -17.85
CA TYR A 176 -7.67 -4.86 -16.96
C TYR A 176 -6.35 -4.07 -16.89
N TYR A 177 -5.90 -3.50 -18.00
CA TYR A 177 -4.66 -2.74 -18.07
C TYR A 177 -4.68 -1.47 -17.20
N LEU A 178 -5.85 -0.86 -16.97
CA LEU A 178 -5.97 0.27 -16.04
C LEU A 178 -5.64 -0.17 -14.61
N PHE A 179 -6.08 -1.35 -14.19
CA PHE A 179 -5.87 -1.88 -12.84
C PHE A 179 -4.47 -2.48 -12.67
N HIS A 180 -4.00 -3.21 -13.69
CA HIS A 180 -2.70 -3.89 -13.72
C HIS A 180 -1.84 -3.39 -14.88
N PRO A 181 -1.37 -2.13 -14.82
CA PRO A 181 -0.52 -1.56 -15.86
C PRO A 181 0.82 -2.31 -15.93
N ARG A 182 1.07 -2.96 -17.08
CA ARG A 182 2.34 -3.62 -17.37
C ARG A 182 3.13 -2.81 -18.39
N ARG A 183 4.44 -2.69 -18.20
CA ARG A 183 5.26 -1.91 -19.14
C ARG A 183 5.34 -2.65 -20.48
N ILE A 184 4.76 -2.08 -21.52
CA ILE A 184 4.78 -2.65 -22.87
C ILE A 184 6.20 -2.56 -23.44
N LEU A 185 6.75 -3.72 -23.83
CA LEU A 185 8.05 -3.85 -24.48
C LEU A 185 7.91 -3.91 -26.02
N SER A 186 6.83 -4.52 -26.51
CA SER A 186 6.47 -4.60 -27.92
C SER A 186 4.96 -4.72 -28.10
N GLY A 187 4.42 -4.22 -29.21
CA GLY A 187 3.00 -4.32 -29.55
C GLY A 187 2.08 -3.56 -28.59
N SER A 188 1.00 -4.21 -28.17
CA SER A 188 0.02 -3.63 -27.22
C SER A 188 -0.40 -4.64 -26.15
N PHE A 189 -1.11 -4.15 -25.13
CA PHE A 189 -1.89 -5.03 -24.27
C PHE A 189 -3.23 -5.40 -24.95
N LEU A 190 -3.99 -6.33 -24.36
CA LEU A 190 -5.34 -6.68 -24.80
C LEU A 190 -6.30 -5.48 -24.63
N SER A 191 -7.08 -5.18 -25.66
CA SER A 191 -8.12 -4.13 -25.61
C SER A 191 -9.36 -4.63 -24.88
N GLU A 192 -10.10 -3.72 -24.23
CA GLU A 192 -11.40 -4.03 -23.62
C GLU A 192 -12.39 -4.59 -24.65
N GLU A 193 -12.42 -3.99 -25.85
CA GLU A 193 -13.15 -4.54 -26.99
C GLU A 193 -12.43 -5.77 -27.55
N ARG A 194 -13.15 -6.90 -27.63
CA ARG A 194 -12.61 -8.20 -28.05
C ARG A 194 -12.74 -8.38 -29.57
N PHE A 195 -11.89 -7.68 -30.33
CA PHE A 195 -11.88 -7.79 -31.79
C PHE A 195 -11.34 -9.13 -32.30
N ASP A 196 -10.22 -9.60 -31.74
CA ASP A 196 -9.64 -10.92 -32.01
C ASP A 196 -9.57 -11.73 -30.70
N PRO A 197 -10.55 -12.63 -30.47
CA PRO A 197 -10.57 -13.50 -29.31
C PRO A 197 -9.27 -14.28 -29.05
N GLN A 198 -8.53 -14.64 -30.10
CA GLN A 198 -7.33 -15.47 -30.00
C GLN A 198 -6.04 -14.64 -29.89
N SER A 199 -6.16 -13.40 -29.41
CA SER A 199 -5.02 -12.57 -29.04
C SER A 199 -4.40 -13.03 -27.73
N ILE A 200 -3.07 -12.98 -27.65
CA ILE A 200 -2.31 -13.26 -26.42
C ILE A 200 -1.20 -12.23 -26.22
N VAL A 201 -0.99 -11.83 -24.98
CA VAL A 201 0.17 -11.03 -24.57
C VAL A 201 1.08 -11.91 -23.72
N LEU A 202 2.37 -11.92 -24.01
CA LEU A 202 3.34 -12.69 -23.22
C LEU A 202 4.12 -11.75 -22.30
N ASN A 203 4.48 -12.20 -21.11
CA ASN A 203 5.50 -11.48 -20.37
C ASN A 203 6.90 -11.71 -20.97
N GLU A 204 7.84 -10.84 -20.62
CA GLU A 204 9.21 -10.86 -21.13
C GLU A 204 9.87 -12.24 -20.97
N GLN A 205 9.73 -12.85 -19.79
CA GLN A 205 10.33 -14.15 -19.50
C GLN A 205 9.78 -15.25 -20.42
N LEU A 206 8.47 -15.31 -20.62
CA LEU A 206 7.85 -16.29 -21.50
C LEU A 206 8.25 -16.06 -22.97
N ALA A 207 8.29 -14.80 -23.42
CA ALA A 207 8.75 -14.44 -24.76
C ALA A 207 10.21 -14.89 -25.00
N TRP A 208 11.10 -14.65 -24.04
CA TRP A 208 12.49 -15.14 -24.09
C TRP A 208 12.61 -16.66 -24.04
N LEU A 209 11.79 -17.34 -23.25
CA LEU A 209 11.81 -18.80 -23.18
C LEU A 209 11.39 -19.42 -24.52
N LEU A 210 10.31 -18.93 -25.12
CA LEU A 210 9.73 -19.48 -26.35
C LEU A 210 10.46 -19.06 -27.64
N PHE A 211 10.86 -17.79 -27.74
CA PHE A 211 11.31 -17.19 -29.00
C PHE A 211 12.69 -16.52 -28.91
N LYS A 212 13.25 -16.38 -27.71
CA LYS A 212 14.53 -15.67 -27.46
C LYS A 212 14.50 -14.20 -27.94
N SER A 213 13.33 -13.56 -27.91
CA SER A 213 13.13 -12.18 -28.37
C SER A 213 11.87 -11.58 -27.73
N ASN A 214 11.86 -10.25 -27.54
CA ASN A 214 10.67 -9.47 -27.19
C ASN A 214 9.91 -8.98 -28.43
N ASP A 215 10.57 -8.91 -29.59
CA ASP A 215 9.96 -8.55 -30.87
C ASP A 215 9.39 -9.82 -31.54
N ILE A 216 8.20 -10.18 -31.08
CA ILE A 216 7.49 -11.42 -31.45
C ILE A 216 6.01 -11.16 -31.78
N GLU A 217 5.65 -9.91 -32.04
CA GLU A 217 4.31 -9.57 -32.51
C GLU A 217 3.99 -10.32 -33.82
N GLY A 218 2.76 -10.81 -33.95
CA GLY A 218 2.33 -11.63 -35.08
C GLY A 218 2.86 -13.06 -35.08
N ARG A 219 3.69 -13.45 -34.11
CA ARG A 219 4.03 -14.87 -33.89
C ARG A 219 2.83 -15.62 -33.32
N THR A 220 2.84 -16.94 -33.47
CA THR A 220 1.77 -17.80 -32.97
C THR A 220 2.29 -18.72 -31.88
N VAL A 221 1.51 -18.88 -30.83
CA VAL A 221 1.71 -19.89 -29.78
C VAL A 221 0.51 -20.82 -29.70
N LEU A 222 0.72 -21.97 -29.07
CA LEU A 222 -0.32 -22.96 -28.85
C LEU A 222 -0.45 -23.24 -27.36
N ILE A 223 -1.70 -23.21 -26.87
CA ILE A 223 -2.09 -23.62 -25.53
C ILE A 223 -3.06 -24.79 -25.69
N GLY A 224 -2.65 -25.98 -25.26
CA GLY A 224 -3.37 -27.21 -25.59
C GLY A 224 -3.49 -27.40 -27.11
N SER A 225 -4.72 -27.38 -27.63
CA SER A 225 -5.01 -27.45 -29.07
C SER A 225 -5.30 -26.10 -29.74
N ARG A 226 -5.30 -25.00 -28.97
CA ARG A 226 -5.79 -23.69 -29.43
C ARG A 226 -4.66 -22.73 -29.75
N LYS A 227 -4.70 -22.17 -30.96
CA LYS A 227 -3.73 -21.20 -31.49
C LYS A 227 -4.06 -19.79 -31.01
N TYR A 228 -3.02 -19.06 -30.64
CA TYR A 228 -3.10 -17.65 -30.25
C TYR A 228 -2.06 -16.82 -30.99
N ASN A 229 -2.46 -15.64 -31.43
CA ASN A 229 -1.58 -14.66 -32.08
C ASN A 229 -1.03 -13.70 -31.03
N VAL A 230 0.29 -13.58 -30.97
CA VAL A 230 0.95 -12.66 -30.04
C VAL A 230 0.72 -11.22 -30.50
N VAL A 231 0.05 -10.43 -29.68
CA VAL A 231 -0.23 -9.01 -29.95
C VAL A 231 0.69 -8.06 -29.18
N GLY A 232 1.41 -8.57 -28.19
CA GLY A 232 2.40 -7.78 -27.48
C GLY A 232 3.21 -8.56 -26.46
N VAL A 233 4.25 -7.91 -25.97
CA VAL A 233 5.12 -8.38 -24.89
C VAL A 233 5.19 -7.32 -23.80
N VAL A 234 5.06 -7.73 -22.54
CA VAL A 234 5.09 -6.83 -21.38
C VAL A 234 6.16 -7.23 -20.37
N ALA A 235 6.69 -6.26 -19.64
CA ALA A 235 7.48 -6.50 -18.44
C ALA A 235 6.57 -6.50 -17.22
N GLU A 236 6.72 -7.52 -16.38
CA GLU A 236 6.13 -7.57 -15.04
C GLU A 236 6.86 -6.61 -14.10
N PRO A 237 6.23 -6.22 -12.97
CA PRO A 237 6.91 -5.52 -11.90
C PRO A 237 8.12 -6.33 -11.37
N ASP A 238 9.24 -5.65 -11.16
CA ASP A 238 10.53 -6.27 -10.81
C ASP A 238 11.07 -5.82 -9.44
N ALA A 239 10.27 -5.11 -8.63
CA ALA A 239 10.67 -4.79 -7.27
C ALA A 239 10.80 -6.07 -6.44
N LYS A 240 11.63 -6.03 -5.40
CA LYS A 240 11.89 -7.22 -4.57
C LYS A 240 10.62 -7.83 -3.98
N ILE A 241 9.66 -6.99 -3.62
CA ILE A 241 8.38 -7.44 -3.05
C ILE A 241 7.50 -8.07 -4.15
N ASP A 242 7.50 -7.52 -5.36
CA ASP A 242 6.77 -8.06 -6.50
C ASP A 242 7.32 -9.44 -6.92
N ILE A 243 8.64 -9.58 -6.99
CA ILE A 243 9.28 -10.87 -7.25
C ILE A 243 8.85 -11.89 -6.18
N ALA A 244 8.89 -11.50 -4.89
CA ALA A 244 8.43 -12.37 -3.80
C ALA A 244 6.94 -12.73 -3.87
N ALA A 245 6.13 -11.90 -4.55
CA ALA A 245 4.71 -12.15 -4.78
C ALA A 245 4.43 -13.07 -5.98
N GLY A 246 5.44 -13.40 -6.78
CA GLY A 246 5.34 -14.35 -7.91
C GLY A 246 5.30 -13.68 -9.30
N PHE A 247 5.77 -12.45 -9.42
CA PHE A 247 5.91 -11.78 -10.73
C PHE A 247 7.11 -12.26 -11.57
N ASP A 248 7.94 -13.16 -11.04
CA ASP A 248 9.11 -13.77 -11.70
C ASP A 248 8.82 -15.09 -12.45
N SER A 249 7.54 -15.38 -12.67
CA SER A 249 7.06 -16.58 -13.37
C SER A 249 6.72 -16.29 -14.84
N PRO A 250 6.92 -17.24 -15.77
CA PRO A 250 6.44 -17.11 -17.15
C PRO A 250 4.91 -16.93 -17.16
N ARG A 251 4.44 -15.85 -17.78
CA ARG A 251 3.03 -15.44 -17.75
C ARG A 251 2.52 -15.06 -19.12
N ALA A 252 1.26 -15.41 -19.39
CA ALA A 252 0.53 -14.94 -20.54
C ALA A 252 -0.84 -14.37 -20.15
N TYR A 253 -1.33 -13.44 -20.95
CA TYR A 253 -2.64 -12.84 -20.81
C TYR A 253 -3.48 -13.15 -22.05
N ILE A 254 -4.68 -13.69 -21.84
CA ILE A 254 -5.69 -13.94 -22.88
C ILE A 254 -7.02 -13.34 -22.45
N TYR A 255 -8.00 -13.28 -23.35
CA TYR A 255 -9.36 -12.89 -22.95
C TYR A 255 -10.00 -13.91 -22.01
N PHE A 256 -10.75 -13.48 -21.00
CA PHE A 256 -11.35 -14.33 -19.96
C PHE A 256 -12.11 -15.53 -20.55
N ASP A 257 -12.98 -15.29 -21.54
CA ASP A 257 -13.78 -16.32 -22.19
C ASP A 257 -12.91 -17.41 -22.86
N GLU A 258 -11.66 -17.11 -23.20
CA GLU A 258 -10.74 -18.05 -23.83
C GLU A 258 -10.27 -19.14 -22.86
N LEU A 259 -10.31 -18.87 -21.54
CA LEU A 259 -9.99 -19.84 -20.49
C LEU A 259 -10.85 -21.12 -20.63
N ALA A 260 -12.13 -20.98 -21.02
CA ALA A 260 -13.04 -22.11 -21.16
C ALA A 260 -12.55 -23.15 -22.18
N PHE A 261 -11.93 -22.67 -23.28
CA PHE A 261 -11.46 -23.53 -24.36
C PHE A 261 -10.12 -24.20 -24.05
N ILE A 262 -9.25 -23.53 -23.29
CA ILE A 262 -7.97 -24.12 -22.87
C ILE A 262 -8.15 -25.07 -21.68
N GLY A 263 -9.15 -24.84 -20.82
CA GLY A 263 -9.50 -25.72 -19.71
C GLY A 263 -10.18 -27.03 -20.09
N ALA A 264 -10.76 -27.09 -21.31
CA ALA A 264 -11.38 -28.29 -21.87
C ALA A 264 -10.36 -29.25 -22.52
N SER A 265 -9.09 -28.85 -22.67
CA SER A 265 -8.05 -29.72 -23.21
C SER A 265 -7.66 -30.77 -22.14
N PRO A 266 -7.68 -32.08 -22.46
CA PRO A 266 -7.21 -33.10 -21.54
C PRO A 266 -5.73 -32.87 -21.26
N SER A 267 -5.39 -32.78 -19.98
CA SER A 267 -4.07 -32.91 -19.36
C SER A 267 -2.96 -33.39 -20.32
N ASP A 268 -2.16 -32.46 -20.84
CA ASP A 268 -0.75 -32.81 -21.04
C ASP A 268 -0.16 -33.06 -19.64
N ASN A 269 0.59 -34.14 -19.47
CA ASN A 269 1.09 -34.68 -18.20
C ASN A 269 2.14 -33.77 -17.49
N GLY A 270 1.90 -32.47 -17.39
CA GLY A 270 2.67 -31.53 -16.57
C GLY A 270 2.06 -31.46 -15.18
N SER A 271 2.52 -32.33 -14.27
CA SER A 271 2.21 -32.25 -12.85
C SER A 271 2.63 -30.89 -12.29
N PHE A 272 1.69 -29.97 -12.08
CA PHE A 272 1.91 -28.70 -11.39
C PHE A 272 1.93 -28.94 -9.88
N THR A 273 3.06 -29.36 -9.33
CA THR A 273 3.32 -29.34 -7.89
C THR A 273 4.26 -28.19 -7.60
N ASP A 274 3.73 -26.99 -7.36
CA ASP A 274 4.41 -25.92 -6.60
C ASP A 274 3.46 -24.71 -6.43
N ARG A 275 2.77 -24.71 -5.29
CA ARG A 275 2.33 -23.58 -4.45
C ARG A 275 1.78 -24.22 -3.16
N GLU A 276 2.29 -23.79 -2.02
CA GLU A 276 2.04 -24.42 -0.72
C GLU A 276 0.54 -24.51 -0.39
N ASN A 277 0.14 -25.72 0.03
CA ASN A 277 -1.11 -26.14 0.68
C ASN A 277 -2.15 -25.04 0.99
N PHE A 278 -3.07 -24.80 0.06
CA PHE A 278 -4.46 -24.53 0.40
C PHE A 278 -5.21 -25.85 0.44
N ASP A 279 -6.10 -26.04 1.42
CA ASP A 279 -6.88 -27.27 1.61
C ASP A 279 -7.72 -27.54 0.35
N PHE A 280 -7.17 -28.40 -0.50
CA PHE A 280 -7.59 -28.61 -1.87
C PHE A 280 -8.81 -29.52 -1.88
N MET A 281 -9.96 -29.01 -2.29
CA MET A 281 -11.17 -29.83 -2.52
C MET A 281 -11.10 -30.45 -3.92
N PRO A 282 -10.85 -31.76 -4.08
CA PRO A 282 -10.87 -32.41 -5.38
C PRO A 282 -12.32 -32.55 -5.86
N GLY A 283 -12.76 -31.69 -6.78
CA GLY A 283 -14.03 -31.85 -7.46
C GLY A 283 -13.88 -32.52 -8.83
N LYS A 284 -14.64 -33.60 -9.04
CA LYS A 284 -14.91 -34.22 -10.35
C LYS A 284 -15.80 -33.28 -11.17
N GLY A 285 -15.42 -32.99 -12.42
CA GLY A 285 -16.27 -32.26 -13.36
C GLY A 285 -16.10 -32.77 -14.79
N GLU A 286 -16.80 -33.85 -15.14
CA GLU A 286 -16.95 -34.37 -16.51
C GLU A 286 -18.00 -33.55 -17.30
N GLY A 287 -17.88 -32.23 -17.32
CA GLY A 287 -18.79 -31.31 -18.03
C GLY A 287 -18.04 -30.40 -19.01
N GLU A 288 -18.72 -29.97 -20.07
CA GLU A 288 -18.20 -28.96 -21.00
C GLU A 288 -17.97 -27.64 -20.25
N ILE A 289 -16.72 -27.17 -20.23
CA ILE A 289 -16.37 -25.90 -19.59
C ILE A 289 -16.81 -24.78 -20.51
N THR A 290 -17.74 -23.96 -20.01
CA THR A 290 -18.22 -22.76 -20.68
C THR A 290 -17.75 -21.52 -19.93
N ALA A 291 -17.75 -20.35 -20.57
CA ALA A 291 -17.34 -19.10 -19.92
C ALA A 291 -18.16 -18.78 -18.66
N ASP A 292 -19.43 -19.20 -18.60
CA ASP A 292 -20.32 -18.98 -17.45
C ASP A 292 -20.03 -19.91 -16.28
N SER A 293 -19.33 -21.03 -16.53
CA SER A 293 -18.88 -21.97 -15.49
C SER A 293 -17.54 -21.61 -14.87
N LEU A 294 -16.82 -20.63 -15.46
CA LEU A 294 -15.54 -20.17 -14.96
C LEU A 294 -15.73 -19.32 -13.70
N LEU A 295 -14.83 -19.51 -12.75
CA LEU A 295 -14.66 -18.60 -11.63
C LEU A 295 -14.15 -17.25 -12.16
N VAL A 296 -14.77 -16.16 -11.74
CA VAL A 296 -14.18 -14.83 -11.70
C VAL A 296 -13.43 -14.72 -10.38
N PHE A 297 -12.10 -14.91 -10.43
CA PHE A 297 -11.26 -14.96 -9.23
C PHE A 297 -11.23 -13.61 -8.52
N CYS A 298 -11.08 -12.55 -9.31
CA CYS A 298 -11.09 -11.18 -8.82
C CYS A 298 -11.90 -10.30 -9.76
N TYR A 299 -12.77 -9.47 -9.17
CA TYR A 299 -13.46 -8.38 -9.84
C TYR A 299 -12.97 -7.06 -9.23
N GLU A 300 -12.64 -6.08 -10.07
CA GLU A 300 -12.09 -4.79 -9.68
C GLU A 300 -12.88 -3.66 -10.33
N ALA A 301 -13.10 -2.58 -9.58
CA ALA A 301 -13.77 -1.40 -10.09
C ALA A 301 -13.14 -0.11 -9.57
N VAL A 302 -13.17 0.93 -10.40
CA VAL A 302 -12.97 2.32 -9.98
C VAL A 302 -14.32 3.01 -10.06
N LEU A 303 -14.83 3.43 -8.90
CA LEU A 303 -16.15 4.00 -8.73
C LEU A 303 -16.05 5.44 -8.21
N PRO A 304 -16.97 6.35 -8.59
CA PRO A 304 -17.08 7.66 -7.98
C PRO A 304 -17.26 7.55 -6.46
N ASP A 305 -16.48 8.32 -5.70
CA ASP A 305 -16.50 8.30 -4.23
C ASP A 305 -16.67 9.72 -3.69
N PRO A 306 -17.84 10.37 -3.91
CA PRO A 306 -18.08 11.74 -3.44
C PRO A 306 -18.05 11.87 -1.92
N ILE A 307 -18.26 10.76 -1.20
CA ILE A 307 -18.15 10.63 0.24
C ILE A 307 -17.25 9.43 0.50
N ASP A 308 -16.23 9.61 1.34
CA ASP A 308 -15.22 8.58 1.66
C ASP A 308 -15.86 7.22 2.00
N GLY A 309 -15.63 6.23 1.15
CA GLY A 309 -16.03 4.84 1.35
C GLY A 309 -17.42 4.46 0.83
N ILE A 310 -18.14 5.35 0.14
CA ILE A 310 -19.43 5.01 -0.47
C ILE A 310 -19.25 3.98 -1.59
N ALA A 311 -18.20 4.13 -2.40
CA ALA A 311 -17.89 3.21 -3.49
C ALA A 311 -17.76 1.74 -3.05
N LEU A 312 -17.13 1.49 -1.89
CA LEU A 312 -17.01 0.13 -1.36
C LEU A 312 -18.36 -0.44 -0.91
N ASN A 313 -19.22 0.40 -0.35
CA ASN A 313 -20.56 -0.02 0.05
C ASN A 313 -21.44 -0.24 -1.17
N ASP A 314 -21.34 0.60 -2.20
CA ASP A 314 -22.06 0.41 -3.46
C ASP A 314 -21.68 -0.92 -4.12
N LEU A 315 -20.39 -1.30 -4.11
CA LEU A 315 -19.97 -2.62 -4.58
C LEU A 315 -20.58 -3.76 -3.74
N LYS A 316 -20.57 -3.63 -2.42
CA LYS A 316 -21.19 -4.62 -1.52
C LYS A 316 -22.69 -4.77 -1.76
N ASP A 317 -23.39 -3.66 -1.95
CA ASP A 317 -24.83 -3.62 -2.20
C ASP A 317 -25.18 -4.14 -3.61
N ALA A 318 -24.26 -3.98 -4.58
CA ALA A 318 -24.40 -4.53 -5.92
C ALA A 318 -24.31 -6.07 -5.95
N LEU A 319 -23.59 -6.68 -5.01
CA LEU A 319 -23.58 -8.13 -4.82
C LEU A 319 -24.78 -8.58 -3.99
N THR A 320 -25.90 -8.91 -4.64
CA THR A 320 -27.15 -9.30 -3.93
C THR A 320 -27.02 -10.51 -3.00
N THR A 321 -26.02 -11.36 -3.22
CA THR A 321 -25.72 -12.54 -2.39
C THR A 321 -24.77 -12.24 -1.24
N TYR A 322 -24.17 -11.05 -1.20
CA TYR A 322 -23.36 -10.62 -0.08
C TYR A 322 -24.24 -10.34 1.15
N SER A 323 -23.76 -10.80 2.30
CA SER A 323 -24.37 -10.55 3.60
C SER A 323 -23.25 -10.15 4.54
N PRO A 324 -23.34 -9.02 5.26
CA PRO A 324 -22.31 -8.58 6.19
C PRO A 324 -22.00 -9.57 7.32
N ASN A 325 -22.91 -10.53 7.56
CA ASN A 325 -22.76 -11.57 8.58
C ASN A 325 -22.11 -12.83 8.02
N ASP A 326 -21.99 -12.95 6.69
CA ASP A 326 -21.45 -14.12 6.02
C ASP A 326 -20.11 -13.77 5.36
N GLU A 327 -19.06 -14.44 5.81
CA GLU A 327 -17.67 -14.27 5.36
C GLU A 327 -17.41 -14.88 3.97
N ASN A 328 -18.27 -14.60 3.00
CA ASN A 328 -18.28 -15.34 1.74
C ASN A 328 -17.45 -14.72 0.62
N PHE A 329 -17.19 -13.41 0.71
CA PHE A 329 -16.37 -12.64 -0.22
C PHE A 329 -15.32 -11.82 0.53
N TYR A 330 -14.15 -11.64 -0.07
CA TYR A 330 -13.10 -10.78 0.49
C TYR A 330 -13.04 -9.48 -0.29
N PHE A 331 -13.46 -8.38 0.34
CA PHE A 331 -13.41 -7.05 -0.26
C PHE A 331 -12.11 -6.34 0.10
N VAL A 332 -11.52 -5.66 -0.88
CA VAL A 332 -10.31 -4.85 -0.70
C VAL A 332 -10.61 -3.42 -1.11
N ASP A 333 -10.16 -2.50 -0.26
CA ASP A 333 -10.11 -1.06 -0.57
C ASP A 333 -8.67 -0.68 -0.85
N HIS A 334 -8.40 -0.29 -2.09
CA HIS A 334 -7.05 0.04 -2.55
C HIS A 334 -6.70 1.51 -2.31
N THR A 335 -7.71 2.40 -2.30
CA THR A 335 -7.48 3.84 -2.19
C THR A 335 -7.08 4.23 -0.77
N GLY A 336 -5.92 4.90 -0.63
CA GLY A 336 -5.38 5.29 0.67
C GLY A 336 -4.87 4.12 1.52
N ARG A 337 -4.73 2.94 0.94
CA ARG A 337 -4.31 1.70 1.60
C ARG A 337 -3.00 1.82 2.39
N PHE A 338 -2.02 2.52 1.81
CA PHE A 338 -0.69 2.71 2.40
C PHE A 338 -0.58 3.87 3.40
N GLY A 339 -1.69 4.57 3.65
CA GLY A 339 -1.75 5.67 4.62
C GLY A 339 -1.74 5.18 6.07
N VAL A 340 -1.30 6.05 6.99
CA VAL A 340 -1.20 5.76 8.44
C VAL A 340 -2.50 5.26 9.04
N ILE A 341 -3.62 5.88 8.67
CA ILE A 341 -4.94 5.56 9.23
C ILE A 341 -5.36 4.16 8.81
N SER A 342 -5.17 3.81 7.54
CA SER A 342 -5.49 2.49 6.98
C SER A 342 -4.62 1.40 7.59
N LEU A 343 -3.31 1.65 7.73
CA LEU A 343 -2.39 0.70 8.36
C LEU A 343 -2.63 0.54 9.86
N ALA A 344 -3.05 1.60 10.56
CA ALA A 344 -3.41 1.50 11.98
C ALA A 344 -4.61 0.57 12.19
N LYS A 345 -5.63 0.61 11.31
CA LYS A 345 -6.77 -0.34 11.37
C LYS A 345 -6.30 -1.79 11.25
N HIS A 346 -5.33 -2.05 10.38
CA HIS A 346 -4.75 -3.37 10.18
C HIS A 346 -3.88 -3.83 11.36
N PHE A 347 -3.13 -2.92 11.99
CA PHE A 347 -2.30 -3.28 13.14
C PHE A 347 -3.12 -3.73 14.36
N PHE A 348 -4.33 -3.19 14.50
CA PHE A 348 -5.28 -3.55 15.54
C PHE A 348 -6.37 -4.51 15.05
N SER A 349 -6.16 -5.21 13.91
CA SER A 349 -7.11 -6.21 13.42
C SER A 349 -7.22 -7.38 14.39
N ASN A 350 -8.43 -7.90 14.56
CA ASN A 350 -8.69 -9.02 15.45
C ASN A 350 -8.30 -10.37 14.82
N ASP A 351 -8.22 -11.42 15.62
CA ASP A 351 -7.91 -12.79 15.14
C ASP A 351 -8.89 -13.28 14.05
N GLU A 352 -10.13 -12.79 14.07
CA GLU A 352 -11.16 -13.08 13.06
C GLU A 352 -10.78 -12.58 11.65
N ASP A 353 -10.16 -11.40 11.53
CA ASP A 353 -9.71 -10.86 10.24
C ASP A 353 -8.56 -11.70 9.65
N LEU A 354 -7.69 -12.23 10.51
CA LEU A 354 -6.60 -13.11 10.10
C LEU A 354 -7.14 -14.47 9.62
N ILE A 355 -8.14 -15.01 10.33
CA ILE A 355 -8.83 -16.23 9.92
C ILE A 355 -9.55 -16.01 8.59
N LEU A 356 -10.24 -14.89 8.41
CA LEU A 356 -10.89 -14.55 7.15
C LEU A 356 -9.89 -14.51 6.01
N ARG A 357 -8.75 -13.83 6.19
CA ARG A 357 -7.69 -13.74 5.17
C ARG A 357 -7.16 -15.12 4.76
N SER A 358 -7.02 -16.03 5.72
CA SER A 358 -6.54 -17.39 5.43
C SER A 358 -7.47 -18.22 4.53
N LYS A 359 -8.73 -17.80 4.32
CA LYS A 359 -9.71 -18.53 3.51
C LYS A 359 -9.62 -18.24 2.01
N TYR A 360 -8.82 -17.25 1.60
CA TYR A 360 -8.76 -16.80 0.21
C TYR A 360 -7.36 -16.98 -0.36
N ALA A 361 -7.31 -17.39 -1.63
CA ALA A 361 -6.11 -17.20 -2.43
C ALA A 361 -6.03 -15.73 -2.88
N TYR A 362 -4.82 -15.22 -3.05
CA TYR A 362 -4.57 -13.84 -3.44
C TYR A 362 -3.83 -13.76 -4.77
N PRO A 363 -4.20 -12.83 -5.65
CA PRO A 363 -3.41 -12.54 -6.83
C PRO A 363 -2.05 -11.95 -6.46
N PRO A 364 -1.02 -12.08 -7.32
CA PRO A 364 0.32 -11.56 -7.03
C PRO A 364 0.34 -10.07 -6.66
N SER A 365 -0.50 -9.25 -7.30
CA SER A 365 -0.61 -7.82 -6.99
C SER A 365 -1.12 -7.56 -5.56
N GLU A 366 -2.06 -8.37 -5.07
CA GLU A 366 -2.58 -8.29 -3.71
C GLU A 366 -1.57 -8.82 -2.68
N ILE A 367 -0.85 -9.90 -3.00
CA ILE A 367 0.24 -10.41 -2.16
C ILE A 367 1.34 -9.34 -2.00
N SER A 368 1.72 -8.69 -3.11
CA SER A 368 2.72 -7.61 -3.10
C SER A 368 2.27 -6.44 -2.22
N ALA A 369 0.99 -6.03 -2.33
CA ALA A 369 0.42 -4.98 -1.51
C ALA A 369 0.42 -5.33 -0.02
N GLN A 370 0.00 -6.55 0.36
CA GLN A 370 -0.02 -6.99 1.75
C GLN A 370 1.39 -7.08 2.38
N ILE A 371 2.38 -7.56 1.63
CA ILE A 371 3.78 -7.55 2.08
C ILE A 371 4.25 -6.10 2.28
N THR A 372 3.89 -5.21 1.36
CA THR A 372 4.22 -3.78 1.44
C THR A 372 3.58 -3.12 2.65
N GLU A 373 2.31 -3.38 2.96
CA GLU A 373 1.62 -2.89 4.17
C GLU A 373 2.37 -3.27 5.45
N LYS A 374 2.84 -4.50 5.54
CA LYS A 374 3.61 -4.98 6.69
C LYS A 374 4.92 -4.21 6.88
N HIS A 375 5.66 -3.98 5.79
CA HIS A 375 6.90 -3.21 5.83
C HIS A 375 6.64 -1.72 6.13
N LEU A 376 5.62 -1.13 5.49
CA LEU A 376 5.23 0.26 5.72
C LEU A 376 4.80 0.50 7.16
N THR A 377 4.04 -0.42 7.76
CA THR A 377 3.61 -0.32 9.16
C THR A 377 4.81 -0.14 10.09
N SER A 378 5.88 -0.89 9.84
CA SER A 378 7.12 -0.77 10.62
C SER A 378 7.76 0.61 10.47
N TRP A 379 7.84 1.14 9.24
CA TRP A 379 8.43 2.46 8.98
C TRP A 379 7.58 3.62 9.48
N TRP A 380 6.27 3.50 9.45
CA TRP A 380 5.34 4.45 10.05
C TRP A 380 5.48 4.49 11.57
N ILE A 381 5.67 3.34 12.24
CA ILE A 381 5.98 3.30 13.68
C ILE A 381 7.29 4.04 13.98
N VAL A 382 8.34 3.80 13.18
CA VAL A 382 9.62 4.52 13.33
C VAL A 382 9.43 6.02 13.13
N LEU A 383 8.63 6.43 12.13
CA LEU A 383 8.33 7.83 11.87
C LEU A 383 7.57 8.48 13.04
N LEU A 384 6.57 7.79 13.58
CA LEU A 384 5.80 8.26 14.74
C LEU A 384 6.69 8.43 15.98
N ILE A 385 7.55 7.44 16.26
CA ILE A 385 8.50 7.53 17.38
C ILE A 385 9.48 8.69 17.15
N ALA A 386 10.06 8.81 15.96
CA ALA A 386 11.00 9.88 15.64
C ALA A 386 10.37 11.28 15.75
N THR A 387 9.13 11.45 15.26
CA THR A 387 8.39 12.72 15.40
C THR A 387 8.07 13.04 16.87
N LEU A 388 7.71 12.05 17.69
CA LEU A 388 7.53 12.24 19.13
C LEU A 388 8.82 12.68 19.82
N PHE A 389 9.95 12.04 19.50
CA PHE A 389 11.26 12.44 20.01
C PHE A 389 11.66 13.85 19.57
N ALA A 390 11.34 14.24 18.33
CA ALA A 390 11.56 15.60 17.84
C ALA A 390 10.78 16.63 18.67
N ILE A 391 9.51 16.36 18.97
CA ILE A 391 8.65 17.23 19.80
C ILE A 391 9.20 17.34 21.22
N ILE A 392 9.54 16.21 21.86
CA ILE A 392 10.11 16.19 23.22
C ILE A 392 11.44 16.97 23.25
N SER A 393 12.30 16.77 22.24
CA SER A 393 13.56 17.50 22.13
C SER A 393 13.35 19.00 21.93
N ALA A 394 12.39 19.41 21.10
CA ALA A 394 12.06 20.81 20.90
C ALA A 394 11.59 21.47 22.21
N LEU A 395 10.68 20.82 22.94
CA LEU A 395 10.22 21.28 24.26
C LEU A 395 11.37 21.41 25.27
N ALA A 396 12.24 20.38 25.35
CA ALA A 396 13.41 20.40 26.23
C ALA A 396 14.41 21.51 25.85
N SER A 397 14.57 21.78 24.56
CA SER A 397 15.42 22.86 24.04
C SER A 397 14.88 24.24 24.42
N VAL A 398 13.57 24.47 24.26
CA VAL A 398 12.90 25.71 24.70
C VAL A 398 13.08 25.93 26.20
N LEU A 399 12.82 24.92 27.03
CA LEU A 399 13.01 25.00 28.48
C LEU A 399 14.47 25.31 28.86
N THR A 400 15.44 24.72 28.14
CA THR A 400 16.86 24.99 28.36
C THR A 400 17.22 26.43 28.02
N ILE A 401 16.71 26.96 26.90
CA ILE A 401 16.91 28.37 26.49
C ILE A 401 16.29 29.34 27.49
N LEU A 402 15.06 29.08 27.95
CA LEU A 402 14.39 29.92 28.94
C LEU A 402 15.16 29.97 30.28
N ARG A 403 15.71 28.85 30.72
CA ARG A 403 16.58 28.79 31.92
C ARG A 403 17.86 29.60 31.72
N LEU A 404 18.52 29.48 30.57
CA LEU A 404 19.73 30.25 30.26
C LEU A 404 19.45 31.77 30.26
N ARG A 405 18.29 32.20 29.75
CA ARG A 405 17.88 33.61 29.77
C ARG A 405 17.60 34.11 31.19
N SER A 406 16.93 33.31 32.02
CA SER A 406 16.68 33.63 33.44
C SER A 406 17.99 33.77 34.24
N ASP A 407 18.93 32.84 34.06
CA ASP A 407 20.24 32.90 34.72
C ASP A 407 21.04 34.15 34.31
N SER A 408 20.99 34.53 33.02
CA SER A 408 21.63 35.77 32.53
C SER A 408 21.00 37.05 33.09
N SER A 409 19.69 37.04 33.37
CA SER A 409 18.98 38.16 33.99
C SER A 409 19.36 38.33 35.46
N LYS A 410 19.64 37.24 36.17
CA LYS A 410 20.01 37.28 37.59
C LYS A 410 21.46 37.71 37.82
N SER A 411 22.37 37.44 36.89
CA SER A 411 23.77 37.87 37.01
C SER A 411 24.03 39.34 36.61
N GLY A 412 23.01 40.06 36.16
CA GLY A 412 23.12 41.43 35.65
C GLY A 412 22.81 42.53 36.66
N ASN A 413 22.46 42.21 37.91
CA ASN A 413 22.17 43.21 38.94
C ASN A 413 23.28 43.19 40.02
N PRO A 414 24.26 44.11 39.99
CA PRO A 414 25.21 44.23 41.09
C PRO A 414 24.47 44.83 42.29
N ASP A 415 24.38 44.07 43.39
CA ASP A 415 23.91 44.58 44.68
C ASP A 415 24.73 45.81 45.08
N LEU A 416 24.07 46.96 45.15
CA LEU A 416 24.53 48.11 45.92
C LEU A 416 24.36 47.76 47.39
N THR A 417 25.37 47.15 47.99
CA THR A 417 25.51 47.07 49.44
C THR A 417 25.79 48.46 49.98
N VAL A 418 24.74 49.13 50.45
CA VAL A 418 24.87 50.27 51.37
C VAL A 418 25.44 49.72 52.68
N THR A 419 26.70 50.04 52.96
CA THR A 419 27.32 49.84 54.27
C THR A 419 26.69 50.84 55.24
N GLU A 420 25.79 50.37 56.11
CA GLU A 420 25.42 51.10 57.33
C GLU A 420 26.61 51.02 58.32
N GLU A 421 27.20 52.18 58.61
CA GLU A 421 28.24 52.35 59.63
C GLU A 421 27.56 52.42 61.02
N GLU A 422 27.81 51.41 61.85
CA GLU A 422 27.33 51.33 63.23
C GLU A 422 28.18 52.23 64.14
N SER A 423 27.62 53.37 64.58
CA SER A 423 28.28 54.30 65.50
C SER A 423 28.05 53.90 66.97
N GLN A 424 29.11 53.50 67.68
CA GLN A 424 29.11 53.35 69.14
C GLN A 424 29.33 54.71 69.86
N PRO A 425 28.71 54.96 71.04
CA PRO A 425 28.88 56.21 71.77
C PRO A 425 30.10 56.14 72.70
N THR A 426 31.02 57.11 72.56
CA THR A 426 32.14 57.27 73.50
C THR A 426 31.89 58.43 74.45
N ILE A 427 31.96 58.13 75.74
CA ILE A 427 31.71 59.00 76.89
C ILE A 427 32.81 60.09 77.00
N ALA A 428 32.43 61.36 76.96
CA ALA A 428 33.31 62.49 77.19
C ALA A 428 33.44 62.80 78.69
N LYS A 429 34.66 62.72 79.24
CA LYS A 429 35.04 63.36 80.50
C LYS A 429 35.48 64.80 80.22
N GLY A 430 34.83 65.75 80.88
CA GLY A 430 35.16 67.18 80.81
C GLY A 430 36.36 67.60 81.67
N SER A 431 36.46 68.94 81.82
CA SER A 431 37.49 69.78 82.47
C SER A 431 38.64 70.20 81.54
N VAL A 432 38.97 71.48 81.28
CA VAL A 432 38.78 72.76 82.00
C VAL A 432 39.06 73.94 81.02
N PRO A 433 38.65 75.19 81.32
CA PRO A 433 38.47 76.29 80.37
C PRO A 433 39.63 77.31 80.34
N ASN A 434 39.67 78.16 79.31
CA ASN A 434 40.13 79.56 79.37
C ASN A 434 39.83 80.26 78.03
N ILE A 435 38.95 81.26 77.97
CA ILE A 435 39.11 82.69 78.30
C ILE A 435 39.32 83.56 77.04
N ARG A 436 38.37 84.50 76.88
CA ARG A 436 38.40 85.87 76.32
C ARG A 436 38.49 86.14 74.81
N ARG A 437 37.51 87.00 74.43
CA ARG A 437 37.53 88.20 73.56
C ARG A 437 37.95 87.96 72.10
N VAL A 438 37.23 88.47 71.11
CA VAL A 438 36.51 89.75 70.96
C VAL A 438 35.19 89.51 70.25
#